data_AF-A0A348V3A0-F1
#
_entry.id   AF-A0A348V3A0-F1
#
_cell.length_a   1.000
_cell.length_b   1.000
_cell.length_c   1.000
_cell.angle_alpha   90.00
_cell.angle_beta   90.00
_cell.angle_gamma   90.00
#
_symmetry.space_group_name_H-M   'P 1'
#
loop_
_entity.id
_entity.type
_entity.pdbx_description
1 polymer ?
#
loop_
_entity_poly.entity_id
_entity_poly.type
_entity_poly.pdbx_seq_one_letter_code
_entity_poly.pdbx_strand_id
1 'polypeptide(L)'
;NQAYRKANRALGEKWARTWISQAERVVEPSEEEIKKSGLMYLALLDLMQTHKAQAVTVDCLNLFYTGKLPAYPCLGFCQLNDDGRVGACEGDLPSTTMMLLAGYLVGRPGYISDPVIDTSQNKIIYAHCVAPTRVFGPKGPANPFRIRNHSEDRKGAAIQSLLPAGEIVTSFELNSETGEIVLHQALTTGNVEEDKACRTKLAAEPIGNINKLLGEWDRFGWHRVTVYGDLKRKLEVVSSLLGLKMVEEA
;
A
#
# COMPACT_ATOMS: atom_id res chain seq x y z
N ASN A 1 9.48 6.11 18.88
CA ASN A 1 8.70 7.30 19.32
C ASN A 1 9.46 8.59 19.57
N GLN A 2 10.79 8.60 19.73
CA GLN A 2 11.51 9.86 19.97
C GLN A 2 11.31 10.88 18.84
N ALA A 3 11.39 10.44 17.58
CA ALA A 3 11.12 11.27 16.40
C ALA A 3 9.71 11.90 16.45
N TYR A 4 8.68 11.13 16.78
CA TYR A 4 7.30 11.63 16.94
C TYR A 4 7.19 12.75 17.99
N ARG A 5 7.87 12.60 19.14
CA ARG A 5 7.86 13.63 20.19
C ARG A 5 8.59 14.91 19.78
N LYS A 6 9.60 14.80 18.90
CA LYS A 6 10.39 15.92 18.38
C LYS A 6 9.77 16.57 17.13
N ALA A 7 8.85 15.89 16.45
CA ALA A 7 8.25 16.38 15.22
C ALA A 7 7.57 17.74 15.40
N ASN A 8 7.73 18.62 14.41
CA ASN A 8 7.20 19.98 14.45
C ASN A 8 5.65 19.94 14.37
N ARG A 9 4.99 20.34 15.46
CA ARG A 9 3.53 20.35 15.58
C ARG A 9 2.83 21.23 14.55
N ALA A 10 3.31 22.45 14.34
CA ALA A 10 2.72 23.36 13.36
C ALA A 10 2.80 22.80 11.94
N LEU A 11 3.91 22.13 11.60
CA LEU A 11 4.05 21.46 10.31
C LEU A 11 3.15 20.22 10.20
N GLY A 12 3.00 19.44 11.27
CA GLY A 12 2.09 18.29 11.32
C GLY A 12 0.63 18.72 11.11
N GLU A 13 0.21 19.82 11.75
CA GLU A 13 -1.10 20.42 11.53
C GLU A 13 -1.29 20.95 10.10
N LYS A 14 -0.24 21.50 9.49
CA LYS A 14 -0.29 21.94 8.09
C LYS A 14 -0.51 20.77 7.15
N TRP A 15 0.15 19.64 7.37
CA TRP A 15 -0.08 18.41 6.60
C TRP A 15 -1.50 17.89 6.78
N ALA A 16 -2.00 17.83 8.02
CA ALA A 16 -3.37 17.44 8.29
C ALA A 16 -4.39 18.30 7.53
N ARG A 17 -4.26 19.64 7.59
CA ARG A 17 -5.11 20.56 6.84
C ARG A 17 -5.01 20.35 5.33
N THR A 18 -3.80 20.08 4.82
CA THR A 18 -3.58 19.81 3.39
C THR A 18 -4.36 18.57 2.97
N TRP A 19 -4.21 17.45 3.67
CA TRP A 19 -4.93 16.21 3.35
C TRP A 19 -6.45 16.37 3.46
N ILE A 20 -6.94 17.05 4.52
CA ILE A 20 -8.37 17.32 4.69
C ILE A 20 -8.92 18.14 3.51
N SER A 21 -8.19 19.17 3.07
CA SER A 21 -8.63 20.03 1.95
C SER A 21 -8.64 19.33 0.59
N GLN A 22 -7.83 18.29 0.42
CA GLN A 22 -7.70 17.52 -0.82
C GLN A 22 -8.62 16.30 -0.87
N ALA A 23 -9.04 15.78 0.30
CA ALA A 23 -9.93 14.65 0.39
C ALA A 23 -11.32 15.00 -0.16
N GLU A 24 -11.97 14.03 -0.84
CA GLU A 24 -13.38 14.14 -1.21
C GLU A 24 -14.25 14.34 0.04
N ARG A 25 -13.90 13.64 1.13
CA ARG A 25 -14.48 13.81 2.46
C ARG A 25 -13.63 13.16 3.55
N VAL A 26 -13.80 13.67 4.77
CA VAL A 26 -13.43 12.99 6.02
C VAL A 26 -14.69 12.35 6.58
N VAL A 27 -14.65 11.04 6.88
CA VAL A 27 -15.86 10.30 7.28
C VAL A 27 -15.91 10.10 8.80
N GLU A 28 -14.98 9.33 9.37
CA GLU A 28 -14.98 9.02 10.81
C GLU A 28 -13.96 9.78 11.67
N PRO A 29 -12.69 9.96 11.27
CA PRO A 29 -11.68 10.45 12.20
C PRO A 29 -11.83 11.94 12.47
N SER A 30 -11.53 12.35 13.69
CA SER A 30 -11.48 13.77 14.05
C SER A 30 -10.27 14.46 13.44
N GLU A 31 -10.32 15.79 13.32
CA GLU A 31 -9.17 16.59 12.89
C GLU A 31 -7.94 16.34 13.79
N GLU A 32 -8.15 16.13 15.10
CA GLU A 32 -7.07 15.83 16.04
C GLU A 32 -6.38 14.49 15.74
N GLU A 33 -7.13 13.45 15.34
CA GLU A 33 -6.51 12.19 14.90
C GLU A 33 -5.69 12.38 13.63
N ILE A 34 -6.17 13.19 12.69
CA ILE A 34 -5.44 13.49 11.45
C ILE A 34 -4.17 14.30 11.74
N LYS A 35 -4.20 15.24 12.70
CA LYS A 35 -3.01 15.97 13.19
C LYS A 35 -1.96 15.02 13.75
N LYS A 36 -2.37 14.00 14.52
CA LYS A 36 -1.45 12.96 15.00
C LYS A 36 -0.82 12.18 13.84
N SER A 37 -1.59 11.84 12.80
CA SER A 37 -1.02 11.24 11.59
C SER A 37 -0.05 12.17 10.85
N GLY A 38 -0.28 13.49 10.86
CA GLY A 38 0.67 14.47 10.33
C GLY A 38 2.02 14.47 11.08
N LEU A 39 1.98 14.38 12.41
CA LEU A 39 3.18 14.20 13.24
C LEU A 39 3.88 12.87 12.96
N MET A 40 3.10 11.80 12.75
CA MET A 40 3.64 10.48 12.40
C MET A 40 4.38 10.53 11.07
N TYR A 41 3.79 11.11 10.03
CA TYR A 41 4.44 11.31 8.74
C TYR A 41 5.79 12.04 8.87
N LEU A 42 5.81 13.17 9.59
CA LEU A 42 7.05 13.93 9.79
C LEU A 42 8.11 13.15 10.56
N ALA A 43 7.70 12.35 11.54
CA ALA A 43 8.61 11.51 12.30
C ALA A 43 9.23 10.41 11.43
N LEU A 44 8.43 9.78 10.57
CA LEU A 44 8.91 8.77 9.62
C LEU A 44 9.84 9.40 8.58
N LEU A 45 9.47 10.57 8.05
CA LEU A 45 10.28 11.29 7.08
C LEU A 45 11.65 11.72 7.66
N ASP A 46 11.68 12.21 8.90
CA ASP A 46 12.91 12.57 9.63
C ASP A 46 13.82 11.36 9.83
N LEU A 47 13.25 10.22 10.24
CA LEU A 47 14.01 8.96 10.37
C LEU A 47 14.56 8.50 9.03
N MET A 48 13.75 8.52 7.97
CA MET A 48 14.21 8.16 6.62
C MET A 48 15.35 9.06 6.15
N GLN A 49 15.25 10.38 6.36
CA GLN A 49 16.31 11.33 6.01
C GLN A 49 17.60 11.08 6.82
N THR A 50 17.47 10.89 8.14
CA THR A 50 18.59 10.62 9.04
C THR A 50 19.34 9.34 8.64
N HIS A 51 18.61 8.30 8.28
CA HIS A 51 19.17 7.01 7.87
C HIS A 51 19.43 6.88 6.37
N LYS A 52 19.20 7.95 5.59
CA LYS A 52 19.32 7.97 4.12
C LYS A 52 18.54 6.82 3.45
N ALA A 53 17.36 6.51 3.97
CA ALA A 53 16.52 5.41 3.53
C ALA A 53 15.49 5.87 2.48
N GLN A 54 15.23 5.01 1.49
CA GLN A 54 14.17 5.22 0.49
C GLN A 54 12.83 4.58 0.90
N ALA A 55 12.87 3.65 1.85
CA ALA A 55 11.71 2.96 2.37
C ALA A 55 11.67 2.96 3.91
N VAL A 56 10.47 2.88 4.45
CA VAL A 56 10.21 2.59 5.86
C VAL A 56 9.02 1.64 5.96
N THR A 57 9.13 0.67 6.85
CA THR A 57 7.99 -0.15 7.28
C THR A 57 7.85 -0.08 8.79
N VAL A 58 6.62 -0.21 9.28
CA VAL A 58 6.29 -0.18 10.71
C VAL A 58 5.35 -1.33 10.99
N ASP A 59 5.61 -2.09 12.06
CA ASP A 59 4.66 -3.07 12.64
C ASP A 59 3.44 -2.33 13.21
N CYS A 60 2.62 -1.81 12.30
CA CYS A 60 1.64 -0.78 12.53
C CYS A 60 0.50 -1.28 13.44
N LEU A 61 0.04 -2.52 13.23
CA LEU A 61 -1.04 -3.13 13.99
C LEU A 61 -0.62 -3.42 15.44
N ASN A 62 0.39 -4.27 15.63
CA ASN A 62 0.79 -4.71 16.96
C ASN A 62 1.29 -3.53 17.83
N LEU A 63 2.06 -2.61 17.25
CA LEU A 63 2.52 -1.44 18.00
C LEU A 63 1.37 -0.49 18.37
N PHE A 64 0.34 -0.34 17.53
CA PHE A 64 -0.82 0.49 17.87
C PHE A 64 -1.70 -0.20 18.93
N TYR A 65 -2.02 -1.49 18.76
CA TYR A 65 -2.82 -2.26 19.71
C TYR A 65 -2.20 -2.34 21.10
N THR A 66 -0.87 -2.38 21.19
CA THR A 66 -0.14 -2.38 22.46
C THR A 66 0.12 -0.98 23.03
N GLY A 67 -0.45 0.07 22.43
CA GLY A 67 -0.30 1.46 22.88
C GLY A 67 1.11 2.04 22.70
N LYS A 68 1.96 1.37 21.92
CA LYS A 68 3.33 1.79 21.62
C LYS A 68 3.41 2.73 20.43
N LEU A 69 2.40 2.80 19.58
CA LEU A 69 2.35 3.73 18.45
C LEU A 69 1.30 4.83 18.71
N PRO A 70 1.67 6.12 18.66
CA PRO A 70 0.77 7.22 19.00
C PRO A 70 -0.30 7.52 17.94
N ALA A 71 -0.13 7.03 16.72
CA ALA A 71 -1.04 7.21 15.59
C ALA A 71 -0.78 6.15 14.52
N TYR A 72 -1.80 5.75 13.76
CA TYR A 72 -1.58 4.95 12.56
C TYR A 72 -0.78 5.74 11.50
N PRO A 73 0.19 5.09 10.82
CA PRO A 73 1.03 5.73 9.82
C PRO A 73 0.38 5.83 8.43
N CYS A 74 -0.82 5.28 8.24
CA CYS A 74 -1.51 5.10 6.96
C CYS A 74 -1.52 6.35 6.04
N LEU A 75 -1.92 7.52 6.55
CA LEU A 75 -1.88 8.77 5.76
C LEU A 75 -0.45 9.17 5.38
N GLY A 76 0.50 9.00 6.30
CA GLY A 76 1.91 9.26 6.04
C GLY A 76 2.52 8.30 5.02
N PHE A 77 2.16 7.02 5.07
CA PHE A 77 2.57 6.04 4.08
C PHE A 77 2.02 6.36 2.69
N CYS A 78 0.74 6.72 2.59
CA CYS A 78 0.15 7.21 1.35
C CYS A 78 0.95 8.37 0.77
N GLN A 79 1.27 9.40 1.58
CA GLN A 79 2.07 10.54 1.16
C GLN A 79 3.48 10.15 0.72
N LEU A 80 4.16 9.25 1.45
CA LEU A 80 5.48 8.76 1.07
C LEU A 80 5.46 8.03 -0.28
N ASN A 81 4.44 7.18 -0.50
CA ASN A 81 4.25 6.45 -1.75
C ASN A 81 3.96 7.41 -2.92
N ASP A 82 3.14 8.44 -2.68
CA ASP A 82 2.86 9.50 -3.66
C ASP A 82 4.10 10.32 -4.03
N ASP A 83 5.01 10.53 -3.07
CA ASP A 83 6.28 11.26 -3.26
C ASP A 83 7.38 10.41 -3.94
N GLY A 84 7.09 9.14 -4.28
CA GLY A 84 8.05 8.21 -4.88
C GLY A 84 9.03 7.58 -3.89
N ARG A 85 8.74 7.67 -2.59
CA ARG A 85 9.37 6.86 -1.53
C ARG A 85 8.50 5.64 -1.24
N VAL A 86 8.87 4.84 -0.24
CA VAL A 86 8.09 3.68 0.18
C VAL A 86 7.70 3.78 1.65
N GLY A 87 6.40 3.78 1.91
CA GLY A 87 5.80 3.56 3.21
C GLY A 87 4.98 2.27 3.19
N ALA A 88 5.40 1.27 3.95
CA ALA A 88 4.82 -0.07 4.00
C ALA A 88 4.28 -0.38 5.41
N CYS A 89 3.17 -1.13 5.50
CA CYS A 89 2.60 -1.51 6.80
C CYS A 89 3.19 -2.83 7.30
N GLU A 90 2.82 -3.15 8.53
CA GLU A 90 2.97 -4.44 9.20
C GLU A 90 4.40 -4.96 9.38
N GLY A 91 5.41 -4.09 9.19
CA GLY A 91 6.80 -4.53 9.26
C GLY A 91 7.19 -5.45 8.10
N ASP A 92 6.40 -5.49 7.03
CA ASP A 92 6.55 -6.43 5.92
C ASP A 92 7.73 -6.05 5.01
N LEU A 93 8.88 -6.68 5.23
CA LEU A 93 10.09 -6.45 4.46
C LEU A 93 10.03 -6.99 3.01
N PRO A 94 9.51 -8.21 2.74
CA PRO A 94 9.28 -8.67 1.36
C PRO A 94 8.50 -7.66 0.52
N SER A 95 7.31 -7.26 0.97
CA SER A 95 6.48 -6.30 0.25
C SER A 95 7.16 -4.93 0.14
N THR A 96 7.84 -4.46 1.19
CA THR A 96 8.62 -3.21 1.15
C THR A 96 9.68 -3.25 0.04
N THR A 97 10.34 -4.40 -0.13
CA THR A 97 11.36 -4.61 -1.16
C THR A 97 10.73 -4.62 -2.56
N MET A 98 9.57 -5.25 -2.72
CA MET A 98 8.84 -5.27 -3.99
C MET A 98 8.27 -3.88 -4.37
N MET A 99 7.82 -3.10 -3.39
CA MET A 99 7.43 -1.69 -3.60
C MET A 99 8.62 -0.83 -4.07
N LEU A 100 9.80 -1.02 -3.49
CA LEU A 100 11.03 -0.36 -3.94
C LEU A 100 11.39 -0.77 -5.37
N LEU A 101 11.33 -2.06 -5.68
CA LEU A 101 11.59 -2.59 -7.02
C LEU A 101 10.66 -1.93 -8.04
N ALA A 102 9.35 -1.85 -7.77
CA ALA A 102 8.40 -1.17 -8.65
C ALA A 102 8.79 0.29 -8.92
N GLY A 103 9.17 1.03 -7.87
CA GLY A 103 9.63 2.41 -7.96
C GLY A 103 10.85 2.56 -8.86
N TYR A 104 11.86 1.70 -8.74
CA TYR A 104 13.05 1.76 -9.58
C TYR A 104 12.82 1.26 -11.01
N LEU A 105 11.94 0.27 -11.19
CA LEU A 105 11.71 -0.39 -12.47
C LEU A 105 10.84 0.44 -13.41
N VAL A 106 9.83 1.14 -12.86
CA VAL A 106 8.84 1.88 -13.67
C VAL A 106 8.48 3.27 -13.13
N GLY A 107 9.06 3.71 -12.01
CA GLY A 107 8.77 5.03 -11.43
C GLY A 107 7.35 5.15 -10.87
N ARG A 108 6.67 4.03 -10.60
CA ARG A 108 5.29 3.98 -10.09
C ARG A 108 5.28 3.34 -8.70
N PRO A 109 4.50 3.88 -7.75
CA PRO A 109 4.32 3.23 -6.46
C PRO A 109 3.47 1.97 -6.61
N GLY A 110 3.83 0.94 -5.84
CA GLY A 110 2.93 -0.15 -5.50
C GLY A 110 2.32 0.07 -4.12
N TYR A 111 1.36 -0.76 -3.75
CA TYR A 111 0.93 -0.88 -2.36
C TYR A 111 0.79 -2.35 -1.97
N ILE A 112 1.12 -2.63 -0.72
CA ILE A 112 0.82 -3.91 -0.08
C ILE A 112 -0.69 -4.12 -0.14
N SER A 113 -1.14 -5.29 -0.57
CA SER A 113 -2.56 -5.61 -0.64
C SER A 113 -2.84 -7.02 -0.13
N ASP A 114 -3.88 -7.11 0.70
CA ASP A 114 -4.56 -8.33 1.06
C ASP A 114 -5.52 -8.76 -0.06
N PRO A 115 -5.59 -10.06 -0.38
CA PRO A 115 -6.59 -10.57 -1.29
C PRO A 115 -7.96 -10.75 -0.62
N VAL A 116 -9.02 -10.47 -1.37
CA VAL A 116 -10.31 -11.13 -1.20
C VAL A 116 -10.68 -11.77 -2.53
N ILE A 117 -10.79 -13.09 -2.58
CA ILE A 117 -10.96 -13.85 -3.82
C ILE A 117 -12.39 -14.38 -3.90
N ASP A 118 -13.06 -14.07 -5.00
CA ASP A 118 -14.37 -14.60 -5.36
C ASP A 118 -14.25 -15.41 -6.66
N THR A 119 -14.08 -16.73 -6.52
CA THR A 119 -13.95 -17.66 -7.64
C THR A 119 -15.24 -17.79 -8.45
N SER A 120 -16.41 -17.47 -7.87
CA SER A 120 -17.70 -17.53 -8.58
C SER A 120 -17.87 -16.38 -9.58
N GLN A 121 -17.21 -15.25 -9.32
CA GLN A 121 -17.25 -14.07 -10.17
C GLN A 121 -15.95 -13.84 -10.97
N ASN A 122 -14.96 -14.72 -10.83
CA ASN A 122 -13.61 -14.52 -11.35
C ASN A 122 -13.00 -13.17 -10.93
N LYS A 123 -13.10 -12.83 -9.63
CA LYS A 123 -12.62 -11.55 -9.10
C LYS A 123 -11.66 -11.71 -7.94
N ILE A 124 -10.71 -10.77 -7.88
CA ILE A 124 -9.89 -10.49 -6.70
C ILE A 124 -10.11 -9.03 -6.29
N ILE A 125 -10.14 -8.77 -4.99
CA ILE A 125 -10.14 -7.43 -4.43
C ILE A 125 -8.81 -7.24 -3.69
N TYR A 126 -8.06 -6.21 -4.09
CA TYR A 126 -6.82 -5.81 -3.45
C TYR A 126 -7.13 -4.78 -2.35
N ALA A 127 -7.13 -5.22 -1.09
CA ALA A 127 -7.49 -4.40 0.05
C ALA A 127 -6.26 -3.96 0.85
N HIS A 128 -6.18 -2.68 1.25
CA HIS A 128 -5.23 -2.20 2.27
C HIS A 128 -5.52 -0.75 2.72
N CYS A 129 -4.90 -0.29 3.80
CA CYS A 129 -4.95 1.09 4.30
C CYS A 129 -3.78 1.99 3.89
N VAL A 130 -2.96 1.62 2.88
CA VAL A 130 -1.74 2.37 2.51
C VAL A 130 -1.61 2.71 1.01
N ALA A 131 -2.69 2.49 0.25
CA ALA A 131 -2.67 2.73 -1.19
C ALA A 131 -2.35 4.20 -1.53
N PRO A 132 -1.48 4.46 -2.54
CA PRO A 132 -1.18 5.80 -3.00
C PRO A 132 -2.39 6.45 -3.69
N THR A 133 -2.36 7.77 -3.80
CA THR A 133 -3.26 8.52 -4.69
C THR A 133 -2.64 8.81 -6.05
N ARG A 134 -1.32 8.65 -6.20
CA ARG A 134 -0.57 8.88 -7.45
C ARG A 134 -0.07 7.57 -8.05
N VAL A 135 -1.00 6.68 -8.37
CA VAL A 135 -0.70 5.31 -8.85
C VAL A 135 0.14 5.24 -10.13
N PHE A 136 0.12 6.28 -10.97
CA PHE A 136 0.92 6.37 -12.19
C PHE A 136 2.28 7.05 -12.01
N GLY A 137 2.68 7.29 -10.76
CA GLY A 137 3.97 7.88 -10.37
C GLY A 137 3.84 9.30 -9.81
N PRO A 138 4.90 9.85 -9.18
CA PRO A 138 4.82 11.10 -8.42
C PRO A 138 4.39 12.32 -9.23
N LYS A 139 4.70 12.34 -10.53
CA LYS A 139 4.29 13.40 -11.47
C LYS A 139 2.96 13.11 -12.18
N GLY A 140 2.35 11.95 -11.92
CA GLY A 140 1.08 11.54 -12.49
C GLY A 140 -0.12 12.25 -11.86
N PRO A 141 -1.32 12.02 -12.41
CA PRO A 141 -2.56 12.52 -11.80
C PRO A 141 -2.78 11.86 -10.44
N ALA A 142 -3.36 12.64 -9.51
CA ALA A 142 -3.84 12.11 -8.25
C ALA A 142 -5.28 11.62 -8.43
N ASN A 143 -5.58 10.41 -7.96
CA ASN A 143 -6.95 9.92 -7.89
C ASN A 143 -7.66 10.49 -6.65
N PRO A 144 -9.00 10.58 -6.66
CA PRO A 144 -9.77 10.99 -5.49
C PRO A 144 -9.51 10.05 -4.30
N PHE A 145 -9.67 10.56 -3.09
CA PHE A 145 -9.53 9.76 -1.88
C PHE A 145 -10.40 10.29 -0.75
N ARG A 146 -10.62 9.44 0.25
CA ARG A 146 -11.34 9.75 1.48
C ARG A 146 -10.44 9.46 2.68
N ILE A 147 -10.63 10.22 3.74
CA ILE A 147 -9.98 9.94 5.02
C ILE A 147 -10.98 9.20 5.90
N ARG A 148 -10.60 7.98 6.29
CA ARG A 148 -11.40 7.05 7.12
C ARG A 148 -10.66 6.77 8.41
N ASN A 149 -11.28 6.12 9.38
CA ASN A 149 -10.53 5.47 10.47
C ASN A 149 -9.96 4.11 10.02
N HIS A 150 -9.07 3.51 10.80
CA HIS A 150 -8.57 2.16 10.54
C HIS A 150 -9.73 1.14 10.63
N SER A 151 -9.76 0.15 9.73
CA SER A 151 -10.99 -0.65 9.55
C SER A 151 -11.21 -1.64 10.69
N GLU A 152 -10.12 -2.21 11.19
CA GLU A 152 -10.07 -3.36 12.07
C GLU A 152 -10.48 -3.01 13.51
N ASP A 153 -10.19 -1.78 13.94
CA ASP A 153 -10.44 -1.32 15.31
C ASP A 153 -11.18 0.03 15.40
N ARG A 154 -11.50 0.64 14.24
CA ARG A 154 -12.21 1.91 14.10
C ARG A 154 -11.50 3.11 14.75
N LYS A 155 -10.16 3.09 14.84
CA LYS A 155 -9.35 4.16 15.45
C LYS A 155 -8.41 4.85 14.46
N GLY A 156 -7.86 5.99 14.88
CA GLY A 156 -6.90 6.76 14.12
C GLY A 156 -7.42 7.19 12.75
N ALA A 157 -6.50 7.55 11.85
CA ALA A 157 -6.80 7.95 10.49
C ALA A 157 -6.07 7.06 9.47
N ALA A 158 -6.81 6.65 8.44
CA ALA A 158 -6.39 5.79 7.35
C ALA A 158 -6.87 6.34 6.00
N ILE A 159 -6.16 5.96 4.93
CA ILE A 159 -6.51 6.36 3.58
C ILE A 159 -7.48 5.36 2.94
N GLN A 160 -8.49 5.89 2.25
CA GLN A 160 -9.27 5.18 1.25
C GLN A 160 -9.01 5.84 -0.10
N SER A 161 -8.06 5.32 -0.86
CA SER A 161 -7.75 5.78 -2.22
C SER A 161 -8.82 5.23 -3.18
N LEU A 162 -9.40 6.08 -4.03
CA LEU A 162 -10.37 5.65 -5.04
C LEU A 162 -9.63 5.38 -6.35
N LEU A 163 -9.21 4.12 -6.50
CA LEU A 163 -8.25 3.66 -7.50
C LEU A 163 -8.88 3.55 -8.90
N PRO A 164 -8.18 3.92 -10.00
CA PRO A 164 -8.70 3.86 -11.36
C PRO A 164 -9.13 2.44 -11.81
N ALA A 165 -10.24 2.36 -12.55
CA ALA A 165 -10.73 1.14 -13.19
C ALA A 165 -10.41 1.12 -14.70
N GLY A 166 -10.52 -0.05 -15.33
CA GLY A 166 -10.24 -0.26 -16.76
C GLY A 166 -8.75 -0.33 -17.09
N GLU A 167 -7.90 -0.42 -16.07
CA GLU A 167 -6.45 -0.45 -16.18
C GLU A 167 -5.89 -1.83 -15.84
N ILE A 168 -4.81 -2.21 -16.50
CA ILE A 168 -4.04 -3.40 -16.12
C ILE A 168 -3.22 -3.12 -14.87
N VAL A 169 -3.26 -4.04 -13.92
CA VAL A 169 -2.33 -4.10 -12.79
C VAL A 169 -1.51 -5.39 -12.84
N THR A 170 -0.31 -5.33 -12.28
CA THR A 170 0.49 -6.52 -11.96
C THR A 170 0.64 -6.57 -10.45
N SER A 171 0.30 -7.71 -9.85
CA SER A 171 0.45 -7.98 -8.43
C SER A 171 1.51 -9.05 -8.26
N PHE A 172 2.49 -8.84 -7.38
CA PHE A 172 3.63 -9.73 -7.24
C PHE A 172 4.26 -9.69 -5.85
N GLU A 173 4.98 -10.75 -5.48
CA GLU A 173 5.68 -10.85 -4.21
C GLU A 173 6.95 -11.69 -4.32
N LEU A 174 7.92 -11.44 -3.42
CA LEU A 174 9.15 -12.22 -3.29
C LEU A 174 9.05 -13.21 -2.14
N ASN A 175 9.23 -14.50 -2.43
CA ASN A 175 9.64 -15.48 -1.43
C ASN A 175 11.17 -15.57 -1.42
N SER A 176 11.79 -14.90 -0.44
CA SER A 176 13.25 -14.88 -0.30
C SER A 176 13.85 -16.21 0.17
N GLU A 177 13.04 -17.08 0.78
CA GLU A 177 13.50 -18.39 1.25
C GLU A 177 13.64 -19.39 0.09
N THR A 178 12.69 -19.36 -0.85
CA THR A 178 12.70 -20.25 -2.02
C THR A 178 13.36 -19.64 -3.26
N GLY A 179 13.66 -18.33 -3.23
CA GLY A 179 14.22 -17.62 -4.39
C GLY A 179 13.21 -17.49 -5.53
N GLU A 180 11.93 -17.32 -5.19
CA GLU A 180 10.82 -17.26 -6.14
C GLU A 180 10.14 -15.89 -6.11
N ILE A 181 9.78 -15.36 -7.28
CA ILE A 181 8.83 -14.25 -7.42
C ILE A 181 7.53 -14.82 -7.95
N VAL A 182 6.45 -14.64 -7.20
CA VAL A 182 5.10 -14.94 -7.66
C VAL A 182 4.47 -13.70 -8.30
N LEU A 183 3.71 -13.86 -9.37
CA LEU A 183 2.94 -12.77 -9.96
C LEU A 183 1.63 -13.21 -10.60
N HIS A 184 0.72 -12.27 -10.73
CA HIS A 184 -0.40 -12.32 -11.66
C HIS A 184 -0.70 -10.93 -12.22
N GLN A 185 -1.44 -10.91 -13.34
CA GLN A 185 -1.98 -9.69 -13.92
C GLN A 185 -3.50 -9.67 -13.72
N ALA A 186 -4.09 -8.49 -13.64
CA ALA A 186 -5.53 -8.34 -13.56
C ALA A 186 -6.02 -7.06 -14.24
N LEU A 187 -7.25 -7.07 -14.75
CA LEU A 187 -7.94 -5.89 -15.26
C LEU A 187 -8.81 -5.30 -14.14
N THR A 188 -8.53 -4.06 -13.75
CA THR A 188 -9.28 -3.38 -12.68
C THR A 188 -10.72 -3.10 -13.10
N THR A 189 -11.68 -3.39 -12.24
CA THR A 189 -13.12 -3.23 -12.52
C THR A 189 -13.77 -2.12 -11.72
N GLY A 190 -13.19 -1.71 -10.59
CA GLY A 190 -13.69 -0.60 -9.79
C GLY A 190 -13.33 -0.66 -8.32
N ASN A 191 -13.80 0.33 -7.57
CA ASN A 191 -13.65 0.37 -6.11
C ASN A 191 -14.83 -0.35 -5.45
N VAL A 192 -14.56 -1.09 -4.38
CA VAL A 192 -15.59 -1.77 -3.58
C VAL A 192 -15.83 -0.98 -2.29
N GLU A 193 -17.08 -0.59 -2.02
CA GLU A 193 -17.48 0.01 -0.75
C GLU A 193 -18.17 -1.05 0.12
N GLU A 194 -17.37 -1.69 0.97
CA GLU A 194 -17.78 -2.68 1.98
C GLU A 194 -17.01 -2.37 3.27
N ASP A 195 -17.62 -2.59 4.43
CA ASP A 195 -17.03 -2.22 5.73
C ASP A 195 -16.12 -3.31 6.32
N LYS A 196 -16.12 -4.50 5.72
CA LYS A 196 -15.15 -5.58 5.96
C LYS A 196 -13.81 -5.28 5.28
N ALA A 197 -12.74 -5.97 5.69
CA ALA A 197 -11.38 -5.77 5.19
C ALA A 197 -10.90 -4.30 5.29
N CYS A 198 -9.69 -4.03 4.78
CA CYS A 198 -9.07 -2.74 4.94
C CYS A 198 -9.68 -1.64 4.03
N ARG A 199 -9.28 -0.37 4.19
CA ARG A 199 -10.04 0.79 3.68
C ARG A 199 -10.06 0.98 2.16
N THR A 200 -8.91 0.91 1.50
CA THR A 200 -8.84 0.94 0.03
C THR A 200 -9.13 -0.46 -0.50
N LYS A 201 -9.99 -0.58 -1.51
CA LYS A 201 -10.40 -1.86 -2.09
C LYS A 201 -10.58 -1.74 -3.59
N LEU A 202 -9.65 -2.31 -4.35
CA LEU A 202 -9.69 -2.34 -5.81
C LEU A 202 -10.11 -3.73 -6.28
N ALA A 203 -11.31 -3.84 -6.85
CA ALA A 203 -11.72 -5.06 -7.53
C ALA A 203 -11.05 -5.15 -8.91
N ALA A 204 -10.68 -6.37 -9.29
CA ALA A 204 -10.11 -6.68 -10.58
C ALA A 204 -10.47 -8.11 -11.01
N GLU A 205 -10.45 -8.35 -12.32
CA GLU A 205 -10.57 -9.68 -12.91
C GLU A 205 -9.16 -10.21 -13.23
N PRO A 206 -8.70 -11.31 -12.58
CA PRO A 206 -7.42 -11.91 -12.90
C PRO A 206 -7.35 -12.35 -14.36
N ILE A 207 -6.22 -12.09 -15.01
CA ILE A 207 -5.90 -12.62 -16.34
C ILE A 207 -5.29 -13.99 -16.12
N GLY A 208 -6.10 -15.03 -16.25
CA GLY A 208 -5.70 -16.42 -16.04
C GLY A 208 -6.74 -17.21 -15.24
N ASN A 209 -6.28 -18.26 -14.58
CA ASN A 209 -7.08 -19.20 -13.80
C ASN A 209 -7.12 -18.79 -12.32
N ILE A 210 -8.27 -18.28 -11.88
CA ILE A 210 -8.45 -17.86 -10.48
C ILE A 210 -8.32 -19.00 -9.45
N ASN A 211 -8.58 -20.26 -9.82
CA ASN A 211 -8.40 -21.39 -8.91
C ASN A 211 -6.91 -21.69 -8.66
N LYS A 212 -6.07 -21.47 -9.67
CA LYS A 212 -4.61 -21.52 -9.51
C LYS A 212 -4.16 -20.39 -8.59
N LEU A 213 -4.70 -19.18 -8.79
CA LEU A 213 -4.35 -18.00 -7.99
C LEU A 213 -4.69 -18.22 -6.52
N LEU A 214 -5.86 -18.80 -6.24
CA LEU A 214 -6.28 -19.15 -4.88
C LEU A 214 -5.33 -20.16 -4.19
N GLY A 215 -4.62 -20.98 -4.97
CA GLY A 215 -3.78 -22.06 -4.45
C GLY A 215 -2.37 -21.67 -4.02
N GLU A 216 -1.96 -20.40 -4.13
CA GLU A 216 -0.56 -19.97 -3.93
C GLU A 216 -0.34 -19.09 -2.66
N TRP A 217 -1.38 -18.83 -1.87
CA TRP A 217 -1.31 -17.93 -0.70
C TRP A 217 -0.67 -18.54 0.54
N ASP A 218 -0.61 -19.87 0.63
CA ASP A 218 0.11 -20.60 1.68
C ASP A 218 1.63 -20.61 1.45
N ARG A 219 2.07 -20.57 0.19
CA ARG A 219 3.49 -20.62 -0.21
C ARG A 219 4.20 -19.27 -0.18
N PHE A 220 3.49 -18.20 -0.53
CA PHE A 220 4.06 -16.85 -0.71
C PHE A 220 3.61 -15.86 0.37
N GLY A 221 2.88 -16.34 1.37
CA GLY A 221 2.25 -15.49 2.35
C GLY A 221 1.04 -14.73 1.79
N TRP A 222 0.40 -13.97 2.67
CA TRP A 222 -0.90 -13.36 2.41
C TRP A 222 -0.83 -12.01 1.67
N HIS A 223 0.33 -11.36 1.62
CA HIS A 223 0.49 -10.09 0.91
C HIS A 223 1.01 -10.25 -0.50
N ARG A 224 0.64 -9.29 -1.34
CA ARG A 224 1.29 -8.98 -2.62
C ARG A 224 1.47 -7.47 -2.72
N VAL A 225 2.36 -7.02 -3.60
CA VAL A 225 2.45 -5.63 -4.03
C VAL A 225 1.73 -5.45 -5.36
N THR A 226 0.67 -4.64 -5.36
CA THR A 226 -0.12 -4.34 -6.56
C THR A 226 0.31 -3.01 -7.17
N VAL A 227 0.66 -3.02 -8.46
CA VAL A 227 1.18 -1.86 -9.21
C VAL A 227 0.41 -1.69 -10.52
N TYR A 228 0.11 -0.44 -10.88
CA TYR A 228 -0.51 -0.11 -12.18
C TYR A 228 0.46 -0.31 -13.35
N GLY A 229 0.02 -1.09 -14.33
CA GLY A 229 0.73 -1.43 -15.56
C GLY A 229 1.00 -2.94 -15.70
N ASP A 230 1.25 -3.35 -16.95
CA ASP A 230 1.82 -4.68 -17.24
C ASP A 230 3.33 -4.67 -16.98
N LEU A 231 3.72 -5.37 -15.92
CA LEU A 231 5.10 -5.51 -15.47
C LEU A 231 5.65 -6.91 -15.70
N LYS A 232 4.86 -7.86 -16.24
CA LYS A 232 5.25 -9.28 -16.34
C LYS A 232 6.61 -9.43 -17.04
N ARG A 233 6.75 -8.86 -18.24
CA ARG A 233 8.01 -8.95 -18.99
C ARG A 233 9.20 -8.31 -18.26
N LYS A 234 8.98 -7.24 -17.49
CA LYS A 234 10.05 -6.58 -16.74
C LYS A 234 10.46 -7.43 -15.54
N LEU A 235 9.50 -8.05 -14.86
CA LEU A 235 9.75 -8.96 -13.75
C LEU A 235 10.45 -10.24 -14.20
N GLU A 236 10.12 -10.79 -15.38
CA GLU A 236 10.88 -11.90 -15.98
C GLU A 236 12.36 -11.57 -16.16
N VAL A 237 12.67 -10.36 -16.65
CA VAL A 237 14.04 -9.89 -16.83
C VAL A 237 14.75 -9.72 -15.48
N VAL A 238 14.09 -9.09 -14.51
CA VAL A 238 14.64 -8.96 -13.14
C VAL A 238 14.94 -10.32 -12.53
N SER A 239 13.99 -11.25 -12.64
CA SER A 239 14.12 -12.61 -12.12
C SER A 239 15.29 -13.35 -12.74
N SER A 240 15.43 -13.28 -14.08
CA SER A 240 16.56 -13.87 -14.79
C SER A 240 17.92 -13.26 -14.39
N LEU A 241 17.99 -11.95 -14.15
CA LEU A 241 19.23 -11.27 -13.75
C LEU A 241 19.63 -11.60 -12.32
N LEU A 242 18.64 -11.80 -11.44
CA LEU A 242 18.86 -12.10 -10.03
C LEU A 242 18.95 -13.61 -9.74
N GLY A 243 18.77 -14.46 -10.75
CA GLY A 243 18.74 -15.91 -10.57
C GLY A 243 17.53 -16.39 -9.76
N LEU A 244 16.45 -15.63 -9.78
CA LEU A 244 15.18 -15.99 -9.14
C LEU A 244 14.32 -16.80 -10.12
N LYS A 245 13.39 -17.56 -9.58
CA LYS A 245 12.40 -18.31 -10.37
C LYS A 245 11.08 -17.55 -10.40
N MET A 246 10.48 -17.43 -11.58
CA MET A 246 9.14 -16.86 -11.73
C MET A 246 8.06 -17.92 -11.52
N VAL A 247 7.01 -17.57 -10.79
CA VAL A 247 5.77 -18.33 -10.66
C VAL A 247 4.60 -17.45 -11.07
N GLU A 248 3.92 -17.81 -12.15
CA GLU A 248 2.66 -17.16 -12.52
C GLU A 248 1.53 -17.84 -11.74
N GLU A 249 0.82 -17.13 -10.87
CA GLU A 249 -0.22 -17.73 -10.02
C GLU A 249 -1.60 -17.73 -10.66
N ALA A 250 -1.85 -16.95 -11.71
CA ALA A 250 -3.06 -17.07 -12.55
C ALA A 250 -2.75 -17.82 -13.85
#